data_AF-A0A8C1PU43-F1
#
_entry.id   AF-A0A8C1PU43-F1
#
_cell.length_a   1.000
_cell.length_b   1.000
_cell.length_c   1.000
_cell.angle_alpha   90.00
_cell.angle_beta   90.00
_cell.angle_gamma   90.00
#
_symmetry.space_group_name_H-M   'P 1'
#
loop_
_entity.id
_entity.type
_entity.pdbx_description
1 polymer ?
#
loop_
_entity_poly.entity_id
_entity_poly.type
_entity_poly.pdbx_seq_one_letter_code
_entity_poly.pdbx_strand_id
1 'polypeptide(L)'
;MMLIFLISSFYNIVQVNGSFAATPFTLRNGSIQVYQSGFTLAISTDFGLLVTYDAYSYVSISVPHDYFNSTCGLCGNFNLHPEDDFRSPSGEVLSSDVDFANSWKVQSDTDPECHNVRCTGLACAVCATDEMALYSDSNHCGILGDVFGPFADCHSVHAPQTYIENCVYDLCLGGGYQPILCQALNVYATQCQQQGVQLDQWRQQGFCGRHRTGCPATCSNPSAPTNCPLPSQESCICDPGYILSAGECVPEANCGCSFEGFYYAEGQSVVLDGDCGRQCVCIHDGVRGCRPTGYATCSVEDLGSYHTFDGLSFRYPGACGLTLARVMGPSPLPHFVLMVEKVPRGLQDFSRFLKFEAGGIQHNFIIFEIQIADWPHIVRITAPSTYSGTLGGLCGNFNGDIADEFYTPDAVLLNDTLLFADSWRDGSLSAHCEDPNDSWEPGHYQNSSQFIEHCSIMTKHDGPFAECSREIDPQQRIADCVQLLEQTQGAREALCEALRGYMLLCQQNGIAVEEWRSATHCGKHQVLDLLT
;
A
#
# COMPACT_ATOMS: atom_id res chain seq x y z
N MET A 1 0.58 13.55 3.14
CA MET A 1 -0.77 14.17 3.14
C MET A 1 -1.78 13.03 2.99
N MET A 2 -2.85 13.00 3.77
CA MET A 2 -3.86 11.93 3.70
C MET A 2 -5.05 12.46 2.92
N LEU A 3 -5.48 11.74 1.88
CA LEU A 3 -6.59 12.13 1.02
C LEU A 3 -7.79 11.23 1.33
N ILE A 4 -8.94 11.86 1.61
CA ILE A 4 -10.23 11.19 1.81
C ILE A 4 -11.16 11.72 0.73
N PHE A 5 -11.64 10.83 -0.15
CA PHE A 5 -12.61 11.16 -1.18
C PHE A 5 -13.96 10.54 -0.82
N LEU A 6 -14.98 11.40 -0.76
CA LEU A 6 -16.38 10.99 -0.63
C LEU A 6 -16.95 10.77 -2.03
N ILE A 7 -17.64 9.65 -2.21
CA ILE A 7 -18.03 9.19 -3.54
C ILE A 7 -19.53 9.38 -3.70
N SER A 8 -19.93 10.07 -4.76
CA SER A 8 -21.35 10.19 -5.11
C SER A 8 -21.97 8.80 -5.33
N SER A 9 -23.24 8.63 -4.96
CA SER A 9 -24.01 7.39 -4.99
C SER A 9 -23.59 6.31 -3.99
N PHE A 10 -22.53 6.50 -3.21
CA PHE A 10 -22.07 5.55 -2.19
C PHE A 10 -21.99 6.18 -0.80
N TYR A 11 -23.01 5.97 0.02
CA TYR A 11 -23.10 6.52 1.38
C TYR A 11 -22.38 5.65 2.44
N ASN A 12 -21.88 4.48 2.08
CA ASN A 12 -21.21 3.50 2.94
C ASN A 12 -19.73 3.25 2.59
N ILE A 13 -19.22 3.81 1.50
CA ILE A 13 -17.87 3.55 0.97
C ILE A 13 -17.14 4.86 0.76
N VAL A 14 -15.90 4.91 1.24
CA VAL A 14 -15.01 6.08 1.16
C VAL A 14 -13.68 5.65 0.60
N GLN A 15 -13.07 6.46 -0.28
CA GLN A 15 -11.73 6.19 -0.77
C GLN A 15 -10.70 6.95 0.09
N VAL A 16 -9.79 6.22 0.72
CA VAL A 16 -8.70 6.74 1.56
C VAL A 16 -7.38 6.38 0.92
N ASN A 17 -6.59 7.38 0.52
CA ASN A 17 -5.29 7.21 -0.16
C ASN A 17 -5.35 6.25 -1.37
N GLY A 18 -6.45 6.23 -2.11
CA GLY A 18 -6.66 5.36 -3.29
C GLY A 18 -7.39 4.04 -2.99
N SER A 19 -7.48 3.61 -1.73
CA SER A 19 -8.15 2.36 -1.34
C SER A 19 -9.58 2.61 -0.85
N PHE A 20 -10.52 1.77 -1.28
CA PHE A 20 -11.93 1.86 -0.83
C PHE A 20 -12.10 1.19 0.54
N ALA A 21 -12.81 1.87 1.44
CA ALA A 21 -13.09 1.42 2.79
C ALA A 21 -14.58 1.55 3.12
N ALA A 22 -15.14 0.52 3.75
CA ALA A 22 -16.52 0.53 4.23
C ALA A 22 -16.60 1.16 5.63
N THR A 23 -17.60 2.00 5.86
CA THR A 23 -17.87 2.61 7.17
C THR A 23 -18.54 1.65 8.15
N PRO A 24 -18.36 1.83 9.47
CA PRO A 24 -17.52 2.84 10.11
C PRO A 24 -16.05 2.40 10.23
N PHE A 25 -15.13 3.36 10.16
CA PHE A 25 -13.70 3.14 10.38
C PHE A 25 -13.05 4.35 11.05
N THR A 26 -11.85 4.15 11.61
CA THR A 26 -11.08 5.21 12.27
C THR A 26 -9.69 5.32 11.68
N LEU A 27 -9.21 6.55 11.51
CA LEU A 27 -7.86 6.85 11.04
C LEU A 27 -7.06 7.53 12.18
N ARG A 28 -5.72 7.45 12.11
CA ARG A 28 -4.80 8.10 13.06
C ARG A 28 -5.16 7.80 14.53
N ASN A 29 -5.31 6.52 14.88
CA ASN A 29 -5.64 6.08 16.25
C ASN A 29 -6.91 6.74 16.83
N GLY A 30 -7.91 7.03 16.00
CA GLY A 30 -9.20 7.56 16.44
C GLY A 30 -9.35 9.07 16.32
N SER A 31 -8.29 9.81 15.98
CA SER A 31 -8.37 11.27 15.73
C SER A 31 -9.32 11.65 14.59
N ILE A 32 -9.54 10.74 13.63
CA ILE A 32 -10.51 10.92 12.55
C ILE A 32 -11.43 9.70 12.53
N GLN A 33 -12.73 9.94 12.60
CA GLN A 33 -13.77 8.93 12.57
C GLN A 33 -14.63 9.14 11.34
N VAL A 34 -14.83 8.08 10.57
CA VAL A 34 -15.68 8.09 9.39
C VAL A 34 -16.80 7.10 9.59
N TYR A 35 -18.04 7.56 9.61
CA TYR A 35 -19.19 6.75 9.97
C TYR A 35 -20.44 7.22 9.23
N GLN A 36 -21.47 6.38 9.25
CA GLN A 36 -22.79 6.75 8.75
C GLN A 36 -23.63 7.33 9.88
N SER A 37 -24.28 8.44 9.60
CA SER A 37 -25.30 9.04 10.45
C SER A 37 -26.50 9.40 9.58
N GLY A 38 -27.61 8.72 9.78
CA GLY A 38 -28.77 8.92 8.92
C GLY A 38 -28.50 8.41 7.50
N PHE A 39 -28.89 9.21 6.50
CA PHE A 39 -28.52 9.05 5.08
C PHE A 39 -27.22 9.78 4.72
N THR A 40 -26.45 10.23 5.70
CA THR A 40 -25.20 10.96 5.45
C THR A 40 -23.99 10.16 5.88
N LEU A 41 -22.92 10.33 5.11
CA LEU A 41 -21.57 9.99 5.49
C LEU A 41 -21.00 11.14 6.32
N ALA A 42 -20.51 10.84 7.52
CA ALA A 42 -19.93 11.81 8.44
C ALA A 42 -18.43 11.56 8.65
N ILE A 43 -17.64 12.63 8.55
CA ILE A 43 -16.24 12.68 8.97
C ILE A 43 -16.17 13.58 10.20
N SER A 44 -15.80 13.00 11.33
CA SER A 44 -15.61 13.73 12.59
C SER A 44 -14.14 13.68 13.01
N THR A 45 -13.61 14.80 13.48
CA THR A 45 -12.24 14.89 13.98
C THR A 45 -12.18 15.25 15.46
N ASP A 46 -11.07 14.90 16.12
CA ASP A 46 -10.79 15.24 17.52
C ASP A 46 -10.62 16.74 17.78
N PHE A 47 -10.31 17.52 16.74
CA PHE A 47 -10.27 18.98 16.78
C PHE A 47 -11.63 19.64 16.46
N GLY A 48 -12.71 18.86 16.35
CA GLY A 48 -14.09 19.36 16.30
C GLY A 48 -14.63 19.70 14.91
N LEU A 49 -13.89 19.44 13.83
CA LEU A 49 -14.44 19.53 12.49
C LEU A 49 -15.40 18.36 12.24
N LEU A 50 -16.61 18.67 11.78
CA LEU A 50 -17.59 17.70 11.33
C LEU A 50 -18.01 18.02 9.91
N VAL A 51 -17.79 17.08 8.99
CA VAL A 51 -18.25 17.16 7.60
C VAL A 51 -19.28 16.06 7.38
N THR A 52 -20.45 16.39 6.86
CA THR A 52 -21.48 15.42 6.48
C THR A 52 -21.83 15.56 5.02
N TYR A 53 -21.94 14.45 4.28
CA TYR A 53 -22.33 14.41 2.88
C TYR A 53 -23.40 13.34 2.66
N ASP A 54 -24.47 13.66 1.95
CA ASP A 54 -25.58 12.74 1.66
C ASP A 54 -25.32 11.77 0.48
N ALA A 55 -24.08 11.73 -0.03
CA ALA A 55 -23.71 10.99 -1.24
C ALA A 55 -24.39 11.49 -2.53
N TYR A 56 -25.08 12.63 -2.49
CA TYR A 56 -25.77 13.19 -3.64
C TYR A 56 -25.42 14.67 -3.83
N SER A 57 -26.09 15.58 -3.13
CA SER A 57 -26.00 17.03 -3.38
C SER A 57 -25.74 17.88 -2.15
N TYR A 58 -25.88 17.34 -0.94
CA TYR A 58 -25.81 18.13 0.27
C TYR A 58 -24.55 17.85 1.09
N VAL A 59 -23.74 18.89 1.27
CA VAL A 59 -22.60 18.90 2.20
C VAL A 59 -22.86 19.90 3.32
N SER A 60 -22.62 19.49 4.56
CA SER A 60 -22.63 20.38 5.73
C SER A 60 -21.29 20.30 6.45
N ILE A 61 -20.80 21.46 6.87
CA ILE A 61 -19.53 21.63 7.56
C ILE A 61 -19.80 22.36 8.87
N SER A 62 -19.36 21.79 9.98
CA SER A 62 -19.42 22.40 11.30
C SER A 62 -18.02 22.48 11.90
N VAL A 63 -17.72 23.63 12.50
CA VAL A 63 -16.46 23.91 13.19
C VAL A 63 -16.74 24.55 14.55
N PRO A 64 -15.89 24.32 15.57
CA PRO A 64 -16.02 24.98 16.86
C PRO A 64 -15.69 26.48 16.75
N HIS A 65 -16.11 27.26 17.75
CA HIS A 65 -15.89 28.70 17.79
C HIS A 65 -14.39 29.10 17.79
N ASP A 66 -13.49 28.18 18.11
CA ASP A 66 -12.04 28.39 18.01
C ASP A 66 -11.57 28.74 16.59
N TYR A 67 -12.39 28.47 15.57
CA TYR A 67 -12.13 28.84 14.17
C TYR A 67 -12.60 30.26 13.80
N PHE A 68 -13.13 31.04 14.75
CA PHE A 68 -13.61 32.40 14.49
C PHE A 68 -12.55 33.25 13.78
N ASN A 69 -12.94 33.98 12.72
CA ASN A 69 -12.06 34.74 11.82
C ASN A 69 -10.95 33.93 11.12
N SER A 70 -10.97 32.60 11.17
CA SER A 70 -9.88 31.75 10.70
C SER A 70 -10.24 30.91 9.48
N THR A 71 -11.50 30.93 9.04
CA THR A 71 -11.93 30.20 7.85
C THR A 71 -11.78 31.06 6.59
N CYS A 72 -11.67 30.40 5.44
CA CYS A 72 -11.80 31.02 4.13
C CYS A 72 -12.29 29.98 3.13
N GLY A 73 -12.99 30.42 2.09
CA GLY A 73 -13.62 29.55 1.09
C GLY A 73 -15.06 29.94 0.82
N LEU A 74 -15.81 29.04 0.19
CA LEU A 74 -17.21 29.27 -0.17
C LEU A 74 -18.15 29.41 1.04
N CYS A 75 -17.74 28.94 2.22
CA CYS A 75 -18.48 29.09 3.47
C CYS A 75 -18.10 30.37 4.26
N GLY A 76 -17.40 31.32 3.63
CA GLY A 76 -17.07 32.60 4.24
C GLY A 76 -15.93 32.56 5.26
N ASN A 77 -15.82 33.62 6.06
CA ASN A 77 -14.69 33.87 6.97
C ASN A 77 -15.00 33.64 8.46
N PHE A 78 -16.25 33.27 8.77
CA PHE A 78 -16.74 32.97 10.11
C PHE A 78 -16.46 34.09 11.12
N ASN A 79 -16.90 35.31 10.79
CA ASN A 79 -16.78 36.51 11.62
C ASN A 79 -18.13 37.09 12.10
N LEU A 80 -19.26 36.45 11.74
CA LEU A 80 -20.65 36.90 11.96
C LEU A 80 -21.09 38.14 11.15
N HIS A 81 -20.37 38.49 10.09
CA HIS A 81 -20.66 39.60 9.18
C HIS A 81 -20.99 39.08 7.77
N PRO A 82 -22.25 38.70 7.48
CA PRO A 82 -22.62 38.13 6.19
C PRO A 82 -22.36 39.06 5.00
N GLU A 83 -22.24 40.37 5.23
CA GLU A 83 -21.93 41.37 4.21
C GLU A 83 -20.52 41.24 3.58
N ASP A 84 -19.59 40.54 4.24
CA ASP A 84 -18.21 40.37 3.76
C ASP A 84 -17.83 38.92 3.42
N ASP A 85 -18.79 37.99 3.48
CA ASP A 85 -18.57 36.57 3.25
C ASP A 85 -18.20 36.23 1.80
N PHE A 86 -18.55 37.09 0.83
CA PHE A 86 -18.16 36.94 -0.58
C PHE A 86 -16.71 37.39 -0.82
N ARG A 87 -15.79 36.94 0.03
CA ARG A 87 -14.37 37.30 0.01
C ARG A 87 -13.58 36.34 -0.85
N SER A 88 -12.90 36.85 -1.87
CA SER A 88 -12.03 36.06 -2.75
C SER A 88 -10.73 35.65 -2.03
N PRO A 89 -9.94 34.71 -2.59
CA PRO A 89 -8.62 34.36 -2.05
C PRO A 89 -7.64 35.54 -1.95
N SER A 90 -7.80 36.59 -2.77
CA SER A 90 -6.99 37.81 -2.70
C SER A 90 -7.45 38.77 -1.60
N GLY A 91 -8.60 38.50 -0.97
CA GLY A 91 -9.19 39.31 0.08
C GLY A 91 -10.14 40.41 -0.42
N GLU A 92 -10.45 40.44 -1.72
CA GLU A 92 -11.45 41.33 -2.30
C GLU A 92 -12.86 40.84 -1.95
N VAL A 93 -13.75 41.75 -1.55
CA VAL A 93 -15.18 41.43 -1.34
C VAL A 93 -15.93 41.66 -2.64
N LEU A 94 -16.54 40.59 -3.16
CA LEU A 94 -17.24 40.56 -4.43
C LEU A 94 -18.75 40.71 -4.22
N SER A 95 -19.45 41.35 -5.17
CA SER A 95 -20.90 41.57 -5.09
C SER A 95 -21.74 40.50 -5.79
N SER A 96 -21.09 39.62 -6.55
CA SER A 96 -21.70 38.58 -7.38
C SER A 96 -21.34 37.23 -6.78
N ASP A 97 -22.35 36.45 -6.43
CA ASP A 97 -22.23 35.07 -5.93
C ASP A 97 -21.50 34.17 -6.93
N VAL A 98 -21.77 34.35 -8.22
CA VAL A 98 -21.12 33.64 -9.32
C VAL A 98 -19.63 34.00 -9.41
N ASP A 99 -19.28 35.29 -9.34
CA ASP A 99 -17.88 35.72 -9.42
C ASP A 99 -17.11 35.30 -8.17
N PHE A 100 -17.76 35.38 -7.00
CA PHE A 100 -17.24 34.85 -5.74
C PHE A 100 -16.94 33.35 -5.83
N ALA A 101 -17.91 32.54 -6.25
CA ALA A 101 -17.73 31.09 -6.37
C ALA A 101 -16.64 30.74 -7.39
N ASN A 102 -16.61 31.43 -8.54
CA ASN A 102 -15.57 31.24 -9.55
C ASN A 102 -14.16 31.62 -9.07
N SER A 103 -14.03 32.57 -8.13
CA SER A 103 -12.74 32.99 -7.58
C SER A 103 -12.06 31.89 -6.74
N TRP A 104 -12.81 30.92 -6.24
CA TRP A 104 -12.34 29.80 -5.40
C TRP A 104 -12.07 28.51 -6.19
N LYS A 105 -12.08 28.55 -7.53
CA LYS A 105 -11.76 27.39 -8.36
C LYS A 105 -10.34 26.86 -8.11
N VAL A 106 -10.23 25.54 -7.94
CA VAL A 106 -8.96 24.85 -7.71
C VAL A 106 -8.23 24.67 -9.04
N GLN A 107 -7.12 25.38 -9.24
CA GLN A 107 -6.38 25.40 -10.51
C GLN A 107 -5.77 24.05 -10.91
N SER A 108 -5.57 23.14 -9.95
CA SER A 108 -5.05 21.79 -10.22
C SER A 108 -6.11 20.83 -10.73
N ASP A 109 -7.37 21.27 -10.87
CA ASP A 109 -8.43 20.45 -11.44
C ASP A 109 -8.27 20.36 -12.97
N THR A 110 -7.95 19.16 -13.44
CA THR A 110 -7.73 18.84 -14.85
C THR A 110 -9.01 18.42 -15.57
N ASP A 111 -10.17 18.36 -14.90
CA ASP A 111 -11.43 17.94 -15.51
C ASP A 111 -11.91 18.97 -16.55
N PRO A 112 -11.94 18.63 -17.85
CA PRO A 112 -12.35 19.53 -18.92
C PRO A 112 -13.79 20.07 -18.80
N GLU A 113 -14.66 19.38 -18.06
CA GLU A 113 -16.06 19.79 -17.85
C GLU A 113 -16.19 20.91 -16.82
N CYS A 114 -15.26 21.01 -15.86
CA CYS A 114 -15.22 22.04 -14.82
C CYS A 114 -14.89 23.44 -15.39
N HIS A 115 -14.21 23.51 -16.53
CA HIS A 115 -13.76 24.77 -17.15
C HIS A 115 -14.82 25.45 -18.02
N ASN A 116 -15.93 24.78 -18.35
CA ASN A 116 -16.95 25.25 -19.29
C ASN A 116 -18.32 25.43 -18.63
N VAL A 117 -18.43 26.33 -17.65
CA VAL A 117 -19.72 26.66 -17.00
C VAL A 117 -20.68 27.30 -18.01
N ARG A 118 -21.83 26.65 -18.29
CA ARG A 118 -22.79 27.06 -19.34
C ARG A 118 -24.00 27.85 -18.84
N CYS A 119 -24.15 28.06 -17.53
CA CYS A 119 -25.34 28.66 -16.93
C CYS A 119 -25.01 29.34 -15.58
N THR A 120 -25.95 30.14 -15.04
CA THR A 120 -25.88 30.76 -13.70
C THR A 120 -27.24 30.71 -13.00
N GLY A 121 -27.26 30.58 -11.66
CA GLY A 121 -28.48 30.64 -10.84
C GLY A 121 -29.57 29.62 -11.23
N LEU A 122 -30.83 30.05 -11.26
CA LEU A 122 -31.98 29.23 -11.70
C LEU A 122 -31.86 28.73 -13.15
N ALA A 123 -31.04 29.36 -13.99
CA ALA A 123 -30.77 28.84 -15.33
C ALA A 123 -29.92 27.55 -15.32
N CYS A 124 -29.30 27.21 -14.18
CA CYS A 124 -28.67 25.91 -13.95
C CYS A 124 -29.59 24.88 -13.29
N ALA A 125 -30.75 25.29 -12.74
CA ALA A 125 -31.77 24.33 -12.31
C ALA A 125 -32.41 23.75 -13.58
N VAL A 126 -31.95 22.57 -13.98
CA VAL A 126 -32.52 21.83 -15.10
C VAL A 126 -33.79 21.15 -14.61
N CYS A 127 -34.87 21.92 -14.46
CA CYS A 127 -36.19 21.34 -14.33
C CYS A 127 -37.15 21.98 -15.33
N ALA A 128 -37.98 21.14 -15.92
CA ALA A 128 -39.06 21.57 -16.76
C ALA A 128 -40.16 22.23 -15.90
N THR A 129 -41.00 23.05 -16.53
CA THR A 129 -42.03 23.82 -15.80
C THR A 129 -43.04 22.93 -15.06
N ASP A 130 -43.25 21.71 -15.54
CA ASP A 130 -44.07 20.68 -14.92
C ASP A 130 -43.41 20.07 -13.68
N GLU A 131 -42.10 19.82 -13.69
CA GLU A 131 -41.34 19.38 -12.51
C GLU A 131 -41.32 20.44 -11.41
N MET A 132 -41.10 21.71 -11.78
CA MET A 132 -41.20 22.83 -10.82
C MET A 132 -42.59 22.90 -10.19
N ALA A 133 -43.65 22.71 -10.99
CA ALA A 133 -45.03 22.72 -10.49
C ALA A 133 -45.31 21.51 -9.58
N LEU A 134 -44.78 20.32 -9.90
CA LEU A 134 -44.88 19.13 -9.08
C LEU A 134 -44.22 19.34 -7.70
N TYR A 135 -42.97 19.79 -7.69
CA TYR A 135 -42.22 19.98 -6.44
C TYR A 135 -42.71 21.17 -5.60
N SER A 136 -43.42 22.11 -6.21
CA SER A 136 -44.06 23.24 -5.50
C SER A 136 -45.38 22.86 -4.81
N ASP A 137 -45.90 21.64 -5.00
CA ASP A 137 -47.17 21.22 -4.41
C ASP A 137 -47.07 20.92 -2.90
N SER A 138 -48.22 20.74 -2.25
CA SER A 138 -48.29 20.45 -0.81
C SER A 138 -47.82 19.05 -0.42
N ASN A 139 -47.58 18.15 -1.39
CA ASN A 139 -46.96 16.84 -1.15
C ASN A 139 -45.44 16.91 -1.23
N HIS A 140 -44.86 18.07 -1.56
CA HIS A 140 -43.42 18.31 -1.63
C HIS A 140 -43.07 19.59 -0.86
N CYS A 141 -42.54 20.62 -1.53
CA CYS A 141 -42.02 21.83 -0.88
C CYS A 141 -43.13 22.81 -0.47
N GLY A 142 -44.29 22.77 -1.12
CA GLY A 142 -45.42 23.64 -0.85
C GLY A 142 -46.02 23.46 0.55
N ILE A 143 -45.78 22.33 1.20
CA ILE A 143 -46.19 22.08 2.60
C ILE A 143 -45.63 23.13 3.57
N LEU A 144 -44.46 23.70 3.26
CA LEU A 144 -43.84 24.76 4.07
C LEU A 144 -44.65 26.05 4.05
N GLY A 145 -45.38 26.32 2.97
CA GLY A 145 -46.19 27.53 2.78
C GLY A 145 -47.67 27.35 3.11
N ASP A 146 -48.10 26.14 3.45
CA ASP A 146 -49.49 25.87 3.77
C ASP A 146 -49.87 26.51 5.12
N VAL A 147 -50.74 27.52 5.06
CA VAL A 147 -51.22 28.27 6.23
C VAL A 147 -52.14 27.45 7.15
N PHE A 148 -52.60 26.29 6.70
CA PHE A 148 -53.31 25.30 7.51
C PHE A 148 -52.48 24.01 7.72
N GLY A 149 -51.23 24.02 7.24
CA GLY A 149 -50.32 22.90 7.31
C GLY A 149 -49.55 22.86 8.63
N PRO A 150 -48.73 21.82 8.82
CA PRO A 150 -48.06 21.56 10.09
C PRO A 150 -46.96 22.57 10.46
N PHE A 151 -46.62 23.45 9.51
CA PHE A 151 -45.63 24.50 9.64
C PHE A 151 -46.22 25.90 9.88
N ALA A 152 -47.55 26.04 9.94
CA ALA A 152 -48.23 27.33 9.96
C ALA A 152 -47.78 28.23 11.12
N ASP A 153 -47.59 27.67 12.33
CA ASP A 153 -47.14 28.41 13.50
C ASP A 153 -45.74 29.04 13.30
N CYS A 154 -44.94 28.44 12.42
CA CYS A 154 -43.59 28.91 12.11
C CYS A 154 -43.55 30.18 11.28
N HIS A 155 -44.58 30.43 10.46
CA HIS A 155 -44.62 31.53 9.49
C HIS A 155 -44.46 32.90 10.17
N SER A 156 -44.86 32.99 11.44
CA SER A 156 -44.72 34.19 12.28
C SER A 156 -43.28 34.51 12.68
N VAL A 157 -42.38 33.51 12.65
CA VAL A 157 -40.98 33.63 13.07
C VAL A 157 -40.04 33.57 11.87
N HIS A 158 -40.32 32.70 10.90
CA HIS A 158 -39.55 32.55 9.67
C HIS A 158 -40.48 32.54 8.45
N ALA A 159 -40.27 33.46 7.52
CA ALA A 159 -41.02 33.47 6.26
C ALA A 159 -40.67 32.21 5.43
N PRO A 160 -41.67 31.45 4.94
CA PRO A 160 -41.41 30.15 4.29
C PRO A 160 -40.90 30.28 2.85
N GLN A 161 -41.08 31.44 2.19
CA GLN A 161 -40.88 31.60 0.74
C GLN A 161 -39.48 31.16 0.26
N THR A 162 -38.42 31.65 0.90
CA THR A 162 -37.04 31.29 0.51
C THR A 162 -36.75 29.80 0.75
N TYR A 163 -37.34 29.20 1.79
CA TYR A 163 -37.18 27.77 2.06
C TYR A 163 -37.91 26.91 1.01
N ILE A 164 -39.07 27.37 0.53
CA ILE A 164 -39.80 26.72 -0.57
C ILE A 164 -38.98 26.79 -1.86
N GLU A 165 -38.46 27.97 -2.22
CA GLU A 165 -37.66 28.18 -3.43
C GLU A 165 -36.41 27.30 -3.43
N ASN A 166 -35.70 27.25 -2.30
CA ASN A 166 -34.52 26.39 -2.14
C ASN A 166 -34.90 24.90 -2.19
N CYS A 167 -35.99 24.49 -1.54
CA CYS A 167 -36.46 23.10 -1.58
C CYS A 167 -36.78 22.64 -3.01
N VAL A 168 -37.47 23.48 -3.80
CA VAL A 168 -37.81 23.17 -5.20
C VAL A 168 -36.53 23.09 -6.04
N TYR A 169 -35.61 24.03 -5.85
CA TYR A 169 -34.31 24.02 -6.51
C TYR A 169 -33.53 22.72 -6.22
N ASP A 170 -33.44 22.33 -4.96
CA ASP A 170 -32.73 21.12 -4.54
C ASP A 170 -33.39 19.85 -5.10
N LEU A 171 -34.74 19.78 -5.09
CA LEU A 171 -35.47 18.67 -5.68
C LEU A 171 -35.32 18.58 -7.20
N CYS A 172 -35.20 19.71 -7.88
CA CYS A 172 -34.89 19.74 -9.31
C CYS A 172 -33.53 19.13 -9.62
N LEU A 173 -32.49 19.51 -8.87
CA LEU A 173 -31.16 18.90 -8.98
C LEU A 173 -31.19 17.42 -8.55
N GLY A 174 -32.05 17.12 -7.58
CA GLY A 174 -32.34 15.81 -7.02
C GLY A 174 -33.12 14.85 -7.91
N GLY A 175 -33.70 15.32 -9.02
CA GLY A 175 -34.65 14.52 -9.79
C GLY A 175 -35.82 13.99 -8.96
N GLY A 176 -36.25 14.72 -7.92
CA GLY A 176 -37.34 14.30 -7.04
C GLY A 176 -36.94 13.34 -5.91
N TYR A 177 -35.64 13.19 -5.63
CA TYR A 177 -35.16 12.28 -4.58
C TYR A 177 -35.70 12.66 -3.19
N GLN A 178 -36.53 11.77 -2.62
CA GLN A 178 -37.29 12.03 -1.39
C GLN A 178 -36.42 12.45 -0.17
N PRO A 179 -35.21 11.92 0.07
CA PRO A 179 -34.35 12.40 1.14
C PRO A 179 -33.99 13.88 1.06
N ILE A 180 -33.81 14.44 -0.15
CA ILE A 180 -33.57 15.88 -0.35
C ILE A 180 -34.78 16.69 0.11
N LEU A 181 -35.99 16.27 -0.27
CA LEU A 181 -37.22 16.88 0.24
C LEU A 181 -37.26 16.84 1.77
N CYS A 182 -37.09 15.66 2.36
CA CYS A 182 -37.20 15.49 3.81
C CYS A 182 -36.14 16.30 4.57
N GLN A 183 -34.97 16.46 3.99
CA GLN A 183 -33.91 17.30 4.52
C GLN A 183 -34.28 18.79 4.45
N ALA A 184 -34.75 19.27 3.30
CA ALA A 184 -35.19 20.66 3.13
C ALA A 184 -36.33 21.01 4.12
N LEU A 185 -37.30 20.10 4.29
CA LEU A 185 -38.36 20.25 5.31
C LEU A 185 -37.79 20.24 6.74
N ASN A 186 -36.81 19.38 7.01
CA ASN A 186 -36.18 19.30 8.33
C ASN A 186 -35.38 20.57 8.68
N VAL A 187 -34.78 21.24 7.71
CA VAL A 187 -34.07 22.52 7.92
C VAL A 187 -35.04 23.57 8.45
N TYR A 188 -36.19 23.75 7.79
CA TYR A 188 -37.21 24.70 8.23
C TYR A 188 -37.79 24.32 9.60
N ALA A 189 -38.08 23.03 9.82
CA ALA A 189 -38.53 22.51 11.11
C ALA A 189 -37.57 22.85 12.25
N THR A 190 -36.27 22.59 12.03
CA THR A 190 -35.22 22.76 13.05
C THR A 190 -35.05 24.24 13.41
N GLN A 191 -35.01 25.14 12.42
CA GLN A 191 -34.93 26.58 12.66
C GLN A 191 -36.12 27.07 13.50
N CYS A 192 -37.32 26.57 13.20
CA CYS A 192 -38.51 26.89 13.96
C CYS A 192 -38.44 26.45 15.42
N GLN A 193 -38.03 25.20 15.65
CA GLN A 193 -37.93 24.61 16.98
C GLN A 193 -36.83 25.28 17.81
N GLN A 194 -35.75 25.75 17.20
CA GLN A 194 -34.72 26.54 17.87
C GLN A 194 -35.25 27.87 18.42
N GLN A 195 -36.33 28.42 17.83
CA GLN A 195 -37.04 29.60 18.33
C GLN A 195 -38.17 29.24 19.32
N GLY A 196 -38.25 27.97 19.74
CA GLY A 196 -39.23 27.49 20.71
C GLY A 196 -40.62 27.23 20.15
N VAL A 197 -40.82 27.29 18.83
CA VAL A 197 -42.10 26.98 18.18
C VAL A 197 -42.34 25.47 18.22
N GLN A 198 -43.53 25.06 18.68
CA GLN A 198 -43.98 23.67 18.58
C GLN A 198 -44.65 23.48 17.23
N LEU A 199 -44.19 22.49 16.47
CA LEU A 199 -44.74 22.16 15.16
C LEU A 199 -45.69 20.97 15.25
N ASP A 200 -46.73 20.99 14.42
CA ASP A 200 -47.62 19.84 14.24
C ASP A 200 -46.90 18.68 13.54
N GLN A 201 -47.51 17.48 13.60
CA GLN A 201 -46.93 16.24 13.07
C GLN A 201 -46.86 16.28 11.52
N TRP A 202 -45.76 16.79 10.98
CA TRP A 202 -45.50 16.83 9.53
C TRP A 202 -44.93 15.51 8.96
N ARG A 203 -44.35 14.66 9.81
CA ARG A 203 -43.78 13.35 9.43
C ARG A 203 -44.81 12.23 9.49
N GLN A 204 -44.92 11.44 8.42
CA GLN A 204 -45.88 10.33 8.30
C GLN A 204 -45.23 9.08 7.66
N GLN A 205 -45.86 7.91 7.80
CA GLN A 205 -45.36 6.70 7.15
C GLN A 205 -45.44 6.85 5.62
N GLY A 206 -44.32 6.69 4.92
CA GLY A 206 -44.23 6.95 3.48
C GLY A 206 -44.02 8.42 3.10
N PHE A 207 -43.96 9.34 4.07
CA PHE A 207 -43.65 10.74 3.86
C PHE A 207 -42.75 11.27 4.99
N CYS A 208 -41.43 11.23 4.76
CA CYS A 208 -40.41 11.61 5.74
C CYS A 208 -40.63 10.90 7.08
N GLY A 209 -40.43 9.58 7.09
CA GLY A 209 -40.86 8.68 8.17
C GLY A 209 -40.25 8.98 9.54
N ARG A 210 -40.76 8.33 10.59
CA ARG A 210 -40.30 8.56 11.98
C ARG A 210 -38.88 8.00 12.23
N HIS A 211 -38.07 8.86 12.88
CA HIS A 211 -36.76 8.68 13.51
C HIS A 211 -36.23 7.25 13.69
N ARG A 212 -35.00 7.03 13.21
CA ARG A 212 -34.14 5.90 13.60
C ARG A 212 -32.78 6.45 14.06
N THR A 213 -31.89 5.58 14.51
CA THR A 213 -30.71 6.00 15.28
C THR A 213 -29.69 6.72 14.39
N GLY A 214 -29.04 7.77 14.91
CA GLY A 214 -27.84 8.35 14.30
C GLY A 214 -26.62 7.42 14.39
N CYS A 215 -26.70 6.38 15.23
CA CYS A 215 -25.68 5.37 15.44
C CYS A 215 -26.30 3.97 15.27
N PRO A 216 -26.48 3.48 14.03
CA PRO A 216 -26.94 2.10 13.80
C PRO A 216 -25.95 1.09 14.36
N ALA A 217 -26.45 -0.06 14.82
CA ALA A 217 -25.60 -1.19 15.20
C ALA A 217 -24.91 -1.75 13.95
N THR A 218 -23.59 -1.89 14.02
CA THR A 218 -22.75 -2.41 12.92
C THR A 218 -21.92 -3.58 13.43
N CYS A 219 -21.45 -4.45 12.55
CA CYS A 219 -20.54 -5.54 12.93
C CYS A 219 -19.29 -5.04 13.68
N SER A 220 -18.78 -3.86 13.34
CA SER A 220 -17.64 -3.24 14.02
C SER A 220 -18.00 -2.66 15.40
N ASN A 221 -19.25 -2.26 15.62
CA ASN A 221 -19.72 -1.72 16.90
C ASN A 221 -21.20 -2.06 17.13
N PRO A 222 -21.50 -3.28 17.62
CA PRO A 222 -22.89 -3.72 17.87
C PRO A 222 -23.58 -2.89 18.95
N SER A 223 -22.82 -2.30 19.87
CA SER A 223 -23.33 -1.51 21.00
C SER A 223 -23.56 -0.03 20.68
N ALA A 224 -23.25 0.43 19.45
CA ALA A 224 -23.36 1.83 19.03
C ALA A 224 -24.70 2.52 19.39
N PRO A 225 -25.87 1.84 19.32
CA PRO A 225 -27.13 2.46 19.69
C PRO A 225 -27.26 2.81 21.19
N THR A 226 -26.51 2.14 22.08
CA THR A 226 -26.70 2.22 23.53
C THR A 226 -26.29 3.57 24.13
N ASN A 227 -25.27 4.21 23.55
CA ASN A 227 -24.71 5.49 24.01
C ASN A 227 -24.49 6.44 22.82
N CYS A 228 -25.48 6.55 21.93
CA CYS A 228 -25.36 7.38 20.74
C CYS A 228 -25.33 8.87 21.12
N PRO A 229 -24.22 9.61 20.86
CA PRO A 229 -24.14 11.04 21.14
C PRO A 229 -24.88 11.89 20.10
N LEU A 230 -25.34 11.26 19.01
CA LEU A 230 -25.97 11.93 17.88
C LEU A 230 -27.49 11.99 18.07
N PRO A 231 -28.14 13.07 17.62
CA PRO A 231 -29.59 13.14 17.58
C PRO A 231 -30.16 12.04 16.67
N SER A 232 -31.38 11.60 16.94
CA SER A 232 -32.05 10.60 16.09
C SER A 232 -32.34 11.15 14.70
N GLN A 233 -31.84 10.49 13.66
CA GLN A 233 -31.95 10.89 12.25
C GLN A 233 -32.66 9.82 11.42
N GLU A 234 -33.11 10.14 10.22
CA GLU A 234 -33.70 9.11 9.36
C GLU A 234 -32.58 8.19 8.85
N SER A 235 -32.62 6.91 9.22
CA SER A 235 -31.62 5.91 8.83
C SER A 235 -32.26 4.55 8.53
N CYS A 236 -31.60 3.78 7.66
CA CYS A 236 -31.85 2.35 7.54
C CYS A 236 -31.28 1.64 8.77
N ILE A 237 -32.09 0.85 9.46
CA ILE A 237 -31.63 -0.09 10.50
C ILE A 237 -32.06 -1.49 10.11
N CYS A 238 -31.27 -2.47 10.51
CA CYS A 238 -31.56 -3.87 10.26
C CYS A 238 -32.69 -4.37 11.17
N ASP A 239 -33.43 -5.36 10.67
CA ASP A 239 -34.46 -6.06 11.44
C ASP A 239 -33.83 -6.83 12.62
N PRO A 240 -34.61 -7.13 13.68
CA PRO A 240 -34.11 -7.91 14.82
C PRO A 240 -33.45 -9.23 14.39
N GLY A 241 -32.24 -9.49 14.88
CA GLY A 241 -31.42 -10.65 14.49
C GLY A 241 -30.45 -10.39 13.32
N TYR A 242 -30.52 -9.20 12.70
CA TYR A 242 -29.61 -8.73 11.67
C TYR A 242 -28.81 -7.53 12.16
N ILE A 243 -27.63 -7.33 11.58
CA ILE A 243 -26.70 -6.25 11.91
C ILE A 243 -26.07 -5.69 10.63
N LEU A 244 -25.70 -4.41 10.63
CA LEU A 244 -25.17 -3.74 9.45
C LEU A 244 -23.70 -4.16 9.21
N SER A 245 -23.46 -4.78 8.05
CA SER A 245 -22.15 -5.19 7.55
C SER A 245 -21.90 -4.51 6.20
N ALA A 246 -21.03 -3.49 6.19
CA ALA A 246 -20.66 -2.75 4.99
C ALA A 246 -21.86 -2.21 4.17
N GLY A 247 -22.93 -1.77 4.85
CA GLY A 247 -24.15 -1.22 4.22
C GLY A 247 -25.27 -2.24 4.01
N GLU A 248 -25.00 -3.53 4.18
CA GLU A 248 -25.99 -4.61 4.04
C GLU A 248 -26.36 -5.21 5.40
N CYS A 249 -27.62 -5.61 5.56
CA CYS A 249 -28.08 -6.27 6.78
C CYS A 249 -27.83 -7.78 6.69
N VAL A 250 -26.93 -8.28 7.53
CA VAL A 250 -26.56 -9.71 7.59
C VAL A 250 -26.87 -10.30 8.96
N PRO A 251 -27.07 -11.62 9.09
CA PRO A 251 -27.10 -12.27 10.40
C PRO A 251 -25.82 -11.96 11.18
N GLU A 252 -25.91 -11.76 12.50
CA GLU A 252 -24.75 -11.42 13.34
C GLU A 252 -23.60 -12.44 13.23
N ALA A 253 -23.92 -13.72 13.02
CA ALA A 253 -22.95 -14.77 12.78
C ALA A 253 -22.13 -14.59 11.48
N ASN A 254 -22.63 -13.81 10.52
CA ASN A 254 -22.02 -13.55 9.22
C ASN A 254 -21.31 -12.19 9.19
N CYS A 255 -20.96 -11.65 10.36
CA CYS A 255 -20.09 -10.49 10.42
C CYS A 255 -18.72 -10.83 9.82
N GLY A 256 -18.15 -9.86 9.12
CA GLY A 256 -16.83 -9.97 8.50
C GLY A 256 -15.70 -9.70 9.50
N CYS A 257 -14.62 -9.09 9.01
CA CYS A 257 -13.35 -8.96 9.71
C CYS A 257 -13.02 -7.48 9.91
N SER A 258 -12.49 -7.14 11.09
CA SER A 258 -11.87 -5.83 11.34
C SER A 258 -10.37 -5.98 11.50
N PHE A 259 -9.60 -5.29 10.67
CA PHE A 259 -8.14 -5.22 10.82
C PHE A 259 -7.60 -3.88 10.29
N GLU A 260 -6.51 -3.40 10.89
CA GLU A 260 -5.84 -2.12 10.56
C GLU A 260 -6.77 -0.89 10.57
N GLY A 261 -7.82 -0.94 11.42
CA GLY A 261 -8.78 0.15 11.59
C GLY A 261 -9.94 0.13 10.59
N PHE A 262 -9.98 -0.84 9.67
CA PHE A 262 -11.01 -0.98 8.63
C PHE A 262 -11.84 -2.25 8.81
N TYR A 263 -13.09 -2.20 8.33
CA TYR A 263 -14.00 -3.33 8.28
C TYR A 263 -14.12 -3.89 6.86
N TYR A 264 -14.10 -5.21 6.74
CA TYR A 264 -14.21 -5.94 5.49
C TYR A 264 -15.32 -6.98 5.63
N ALA A 265 -16.23 -7.05 4.66
CA ALA A 265 -17.29 -8.04 4.65
C ALA A 265 -16.72 -9.47 4.47
N GLU A 266 -17.47 -10.49 4.89
CA GLU A 266 -17.08 -11.89 4.70
C GLU A 266 -16.81 -12.19 3.21
N GLY A 267 -15.69 -12.85 2.90
CA GLY A 267 -15.26 -13.15 1.54
C GLY A 267 -14.63 -11.98 0.78
N GLN A 268 -14.65 -10.76 1.34
CA GLN A 268 -14.00 -9.61 0.72
C GLN A 268 -12.49 -9.82 0.64
N SER A 269 -11.95 -9.68 -0.58
CA SER A 269 -10.52 -9.76 -0.87
C SER A 269 -9.95 -8.36 -1.06
N VAL A 270 -8.85 -8.06 -0.39
CA VAL A 270 -8.19 -6.76 -0.43
C VAL A 270 -6.68 -6.92 -0.55
N VAL A 271 -6.08 -6.06 -1.35
CA VAL A 271 -4.62 -5.90 -1.37
C VAL A 271 -4.30 -4.82 -0.36
N LEU A 272 -3.53 -5.18 0.66
CA LEU A 272 -3.10 -4.27 1.70
C LEU A 272 -1.72 -3.72 1.39
N ASP A 273 -1.43 -2.58 2.00
CA ASP A 273 -0.17 -1.84 1.91
C ASP A 273 0.01 -1.07 0.59
N GLY A 274 0.70 0.08 0.64
CA GLY A 274 0.98 0.91 -0.54
C GLY A 274 1.80 0.19 -1.62
N ASP A 275 2.53 -0.84 -1.22
CA ASP A 275 3.44 -1.62 -2.07
C ASP A 275 2.77 -2.86 -2.66
N CYS A 276 1.46 -3.03 -2.46
CA CYS A 276 0.68 -4.17 -2.96
C CYS A 276 1.24 -5.54 -2.53
N GLY A 277 1.97 -5.62 -1.40
CA GLY A 277 2.79 -6.79 -1.03
C GLY A 277 2.01 -8.02 -0.59
N ARG A 278 0.76 -7.86 -0.13
CA ARG A 278 -0.08 -8.99 0.29
C ARG A 278 -1.54 -8.81 -0.11
N GLN A 279 -2.15 -9.92 -0.47
CA GLN A 279 -3.59 -10.05 -0.65
C GLN A 279 -4.17 -10.77 0.57
N CYS A 280 -5.11 -10.12 1.25
CA CYS A 280 -5.84 -10.68 2.37
C CYS A 280 -7.29 -10.92 2.00
N VAL A 281 -7.83 -12.04 2.47
CA VAL A 281 -9.25 -12.36 2.36
C VAL A 281 -9.83 -12.45 3.76
N CYS A 282 -10.95 -11.77 3.98
CA CYS A 282 -11.72 -11.95 5.20
C CYS A 282 -12.40 -13.34 5.17
N ILE A 283 -11.97 -14.22 6.06
CA ILE A 283 -12.58 -15.53 6.31
C ILE A 283 -13.51 -15.38 7.52
N HIS A 284 -14.55 -16.22 7.60
CA HIS A 284 -15.51 -16.27 8.70
C HIS A 284 -14.84 -16.16 10.09
N ASP A 285 -15.52 -15.51 11.04
CA ASP A 285 -15.09 -15.29 12.44
C ASP A 285 -13.82 -14.45 12.62
N GLY A 286 -13.58 -13.48 11.71
CA GLY A 286 -12.43 -12.58 11.82
C GLY A 286 -11.08 -13.23 11.50
N VAL A 287 -11.09 -14.48 11.01
CA VAL A 287 -9.88 -15.18 10.55
C VAL A 287 -9.47 -14.59 9.21
N ARG A 288 -8.19 -14.31 9.03
CA ARG A 288 -7.64 -13.76 7.78
C ARG A 288 -6.81 -14.80 7.05
N GLY A 289 -7.06 -14.96 5.75
CA GLY A 289 -6.14 -15.63 4.84
C GLY A 289 -5.34 -14.57 4.09
N CYS A 290 -4.14 -14.25 4.56
CA CYS A 290 -3.23 -13.36 3.83
C CYS A 290 -2.17 -14.16 3.09
N ARG A 291 -1.94 -13.83 1.82
CA ARG A 291 -0.88 -14.40 1.00
C ARG A 291 -0.05 -13.28 0.35
N PRO A 292 1.26 -13.45 0.20
CA PRO A 292 2.07 -12.56 -0.63
C PRO A 292 1.51 -12.48 -2.05
N THR A 293 1.61 -11.32 -2.68
CA THR A 293 1.22 -11.13 -4.09
C THR A 293 2.32 -11.56 -5.07
N GLY A 294 3.56 -11.63 -4.60
CA GLY A 294 4.71 -12.06 -5.38
C GLY A 294 5.90 -12.43 -4.48
N TYR A 295 6.95 -12.91 -5.13
CA TYR A 295 8.21 -13.30 -4.51
C TYR A 295 9.38 -12.85 -5.37
N ALA A 296 10.49 -12.47 -4.74
CA ALA A 296 11.77 -12.25 -5.41
C ALA A 296 12.83 -13.21 -4.89
N THR A 297 13.85 -13.48 -5.71
CA THR A 297 14.91 -14.41 -5.35
C THR A 297 16.28 -13.75 -5.50
N CYS A 298 17.04 -13.75 -4.42
CA CYS A 298 18.48 -13.47 -4.43
C CYS A 298 19.25 -14.79 -4.58
N SER A 299 20.38 -14.77 -5.28
CA SER A 299 21.26 -15.94 -5.36
C SER A 299 22.73 -15.62 -5.21
N VAL A 300 23.46 -16.51 -4.54
CA VAL A 300 24.90 -16.44 -4.36
C VAL A 300 25.54 -17.69 -4.95
N GLU A 301 26.50 -17.51 -5.85
CA GLU A 301 27.20 -18.60 -6.52
C GLU A 301 28.65 -18.77 -6.02
N ASP A 302 29.22 -19.94 -6.29
CA ASP A 302 30.55 -20.32 -5.81
C ASP A 302 31.70 -19.38 -6.16
N LEU A 303 31.64 -18.69 -7.30
CA LEU A 303 32.67 -17.75 -7.77
C LEU A 303 32.57 -16.37 -7.12
N GLY A 304 31.80 -16.22 -6.04
CA GLY A 304 31.54 -14.92 -5.42
C GLY A 304 30.66 -14.03 -6.31
N SER A 305 29.79 -14.63 -7.13
CA SER A 305 28.76 -13.92 -7.90
C SER A 305 27.51 -13.80 -7.05
N TYR A 306 26.99 -12.59 -6.92
CA TYR A 306 25.79 -12.26 -6.16
C TYR A 306 24.77 -11.67 -7.12
N HIS A 307 23.52 -12.12 -6.99
CA HIS A 307 22.36 -11.62 -7.70
C HIS A 307 21.36 -11.16 -6.65
N THR A 308 21.05 -9.86 -6.63
CA THR A 308 20.17 -9.25 -5.64
C THR A 308 18.70 -9.56 -5.94
N PHE A 309 17.79 -9.21 -5.01
CA PHE A 309 16.35 -9.41 -5.19
C PHE A 309 15.78 -8.61 -6.38
N ASP A 310 16.31 -7.42 -6.66
CA ASP A 310 15.85 -6.56 -7.75
C ASP A 310 16.58 -6.85 -9.08
N GLY A 311 17.49 -7.82 -9.09
CA GLY A 311 18.13 -8.36 -10.29
C GLY A 311 19.50 -7.75 -10.62
N LEU A 312 20.08 -6.95 -9.72
CA LEU A 312 21.46 -6.47 -9.90
C LEU A 312 22.44 -7.62 -9.67
N SER A 313 23.44 -7.73 -10.54
CA SER A 313 24.48 -8.76 -10.43
C SER A 313 25.84 -8.12 -10.16
N PHE A 314 26.57 -8.61 -9.16
CA PHE A 314 27.91 -8.12 -8.83
C PHE A 314 28.82 -9.26 -8.33
N ARG A 315 30.14 -9.02 -8.34
CA ARG A 315 31.13 -9.97 -7.84
C ARG A 315 31.82 -9.43 -6.59
N TYR A 316 31.99 -10.31 -5.60
CA TYR A 316 32.78 -10.04 -4.41
C TYR A 316 33.55 -11.30 -3.99
N PRO A 317 34.89 -11.29 -4.10
CA PRO A 317 35.71 -12.47 -3.81
C PRO A 317 35.83 -12.74 -2.30
N GLY A 318 35.81 -11.69 -1.47
CA GLY A 318 36.25 -11.74 -0.08
C GLY A 318 35.32 -12.40 0.96
N ALA A 319 35.86 -12.41 2.19
CA ALA A 319 35.30 -12.61 3.53
C ALA A 319 34.97 -14.04 4.04
N CYS A 320 35.33 -14.25 5.32
CA CYS A 320 35.01 -15.43 6.13
C CYS A 320 33.56 -15.42 6.66
N GLY A 321 32.85 -14.29 6.67
CA GLY A 321 31.48 -14.17 7.16
C GLY A 321 30.78 -12.95 6.55
N LEU A 322 29.64 -13.15 5.90
CA LEU A 322 28.89 -12.12 5.19
C LEU A 322 27.40 -12.22 5.49
N THR A 323 26.76 -11.08 5.74
CA THR A 323 25.31 -11.00 5.83
C THR A 323 24.71 -10.96 4.42
N LEU A 324 24.00 -12.02 4.04
CA LEU A 324 23.32 -12.08 2.73
C LEU A 324 22.03 -11.27 2.75
N ALA A 325 21.19 -11.52 3.75
CA ALA A 325 19.93 -10.83 3.92
C ALA A 325 19.54 -10.79 5.39
N ARG A 326 19.06 -9.64 5.86
CA ARG A 326 18.42 -9.47 7.16
C ARG A 326 17.32 -8.44 7.09
N VAL A 327 16.40 -8.49 8.04
CA VAL A 327 15.40 -7.42 8.24
C VAL A 327 16.10 -6.22 8.89
N MET A 328 15.89 -5.03 8.31
CA MET A 328 16.48 -3.76 8.74
C MET A 328 15.50 -2.96 9.60
N GLY A 329 16.02 -2.33 10.67
CA GLY A 329 15.24 -1.44 11.54
C GLY A 329 14.06 -2.12 12.25
N PRO A 330 13.16 -1.33 12.89
CA PRO A 330 11.95 -1.86 13.51
C PRO A 330 10.95 -2.28 12.43
N SER A 331 10.68 -3.58 12.31
CA SER A 331 9.69 -4.12 11.37
C SER A 331 8.61 -4.93 12.09
N PRO A 332 7.33 -4.85 11.66
CA PRO A 332 6.28 -5.76 12.15
C PRO A 332 6.42 -7.19 11.61
N LEU A 333 7.32 -7.41 10.64
CA LEU A 333 7.60 -8.72 10.06
C LEU A 333 8.54 -9.52 10.97
N PRO A 334 8.43 -10.86 10.96
CA PRO A 334 9.31 -11.69 11.78
C PRO A 334 10.77 -11.56 11.31
N HIS A 335 11.65 -11.29 12.27
CA HIS A 335 13.04 -10.97 11.98
C HIS A 335 13.85 -12.23 11.70
N PHE A 336 14.71 -12.14 10.69
CA PHE A 336 15.70 -13.15 10.38
C PHE A 336 17.03 -12.50 10.01
N VAL A 337 18.10 -13.27 10.17
CA VAL A 337 19.43 -12.96 9.67
C VAL A 337 19.97 -14.20 8.98
N LEU A 338 20.34 -14.06 7.71
CA LEU A 338 20.98 -15.09 6.93
C LEU A 338 22.42 -14.68 6.60
N MET A 339 23.36 -15.53 6.99
CA MET A 339 24.78 -15.32 6.81
C MET A 339 25.42 -16.49 6.09
N VAL A 340 26.40 -16.20 5.25
CA VAL A 340 27.33 -17.22 4.72
C VAL A 340 28.69 -17.04 5.37
N GLU A 341 29.23 -18.12 5.91
CA GLU A 341 30.54 -18.17 6.54
C GLU A 341 31.47 -19.05 5.70
N LYS A 342 32.62 -18.54 5.28
CA LYS A 342 33.71 -19.29 4.65
C LYS A 342 34.79 -19.55 5.70
N VAL A 343 34.99 -20.80 6.08
CA VAL A 343 35.99 -21.22 7.08
C VAL A 343 37.17 -21.90 6.36
N PRO A 344 38.41 -21.39 6.49
CA PRO A 344 39.59 -22.02 5.89
C PRO A 344 39.83 -23.44 6.46
N ARG A 345 40.13 -24.41 5.59
CA ARG A 345 40.63 -25.76 5.92
C ARG A 345 42.09 -26.01 5.48
N GLY A 346 42.74 -25.03 4.84
CA GLY A 346 44.13 -25.08 4.39
C GLY A 346 44.52 -23.86 3.54
N LEU A 347 45.71 -23.86 2.90
CA LEU A 347 46.23 -22.75 2.09
C LEU A 347 45.36 -22.38 0.87
N GLN A 348 44.50 -23.29 0.38
CA GLN A 348 43.60 -23.09 -0.77
C GLN A 348 42.29 -23.87 -0.64
N ASP A 349 41.87 -24.22 0.58
CA ASP A 349 40.66 -25.01 0.81
C ASP A 349 39.78 -24.32 1.85
N PHE A 350 38.48 -24.21 1.57
CA PHE A 350 37.50 -23.51 2.42
C PHE A 350 36.25 -24.36 2.56
N SER A 351 35.62 -24.29 3.74
CA SER A 351 34.28 -24.81 4.00
C SER A 351 33.29 -23.69 4.12
N ARG A 352 32.16 -23.85 3.45
CA ARG A 352 31.06 -22.90 3.57
C ARG A 352 30.09 -23.40 4.63
N PHE A 353 29.60 -22.50 5.47
CA PHE A 353 28.51 -22.72 6.40
C PHE A 353 27.45 -21.66 6.15
N LEU A 354 26.20 -22.09 6.04
CA LEU A 354 25.08 -21.17 6.00
C LEU A 354 24.51 -21.10 7.42
N LYS A 355 24.48 -19.89 7.98
CA LYS A 355 23.93 -19.64 9.32
C LYS A 355 22.62 -18.88 9.18
N PHE A 356 21.57 -19.45 9.73
CA PHE A 356 20.24 -18.85 9.76
C PHE A 356 19.80 -18.64 11.20
N GLU A 357 19.50 -17.40 11.55
CA GLU A 357 18.95 -17.02 12.85
C GLU A 357 17.56 -16.42 12.65
N ALA A 358 16.55 -16.99 13.29
CA ALA A 358 15.18 -16.49 13.27
C ALA A 358 14.66 -16.33 14.71
N GLY A 359 14.21 -15.11 15.05
CA GLY A 359 13.75 -14.77 16.38
C GLY A 359 12.23 -14.67 16.46
N GLY A 360 11.57 -15.70 17.04
CA GLY A 360 10.24 -15.58 17.63
C GLY A 360 9.14 -16.47 17.00
N ILE A 361 8.78 -17.53 17.73
CA ILE A 361 7.57 -18.39 17.61
C ILE A 361 7.69 -19.59 16.65
N GLN A 362 8.02 -20.74 17.24
CA GLN A 362 7.64 -22.06 16.76
C GLN A 362 6.14 -22.28 17.00
N HIS A 363 5.30 -22.12 15.98
CA HIS A 363 4.02 -22.84 15.92
C HIS A 363 3.66 -23.16 14.46
N ASN A 364 3.87 -24.44 14.12
CA ASN A 364 3.24 -25.23 13.07
C ASN A 364 3.10 -24.63 11.65
N PHE A 365 3.96 -25.19 10.78
CA PHE A 365 3.93 -25.24 9.31
C PHE A 365 4.37 -23.96 8.56
N ILE A 366 5.64 -23.97 8.15
CA ILE A 366 6.25 -23.11 7.12
C ILE A 366 6.12 -21.61 7.43
N ILE A 367 6.77 -21.15 8.49
CA ILE A 367 7.16 -19.74 8.53
C ILE A 367 8.47 -19.65 7.75
N PHE A 368 8.47 -18.87 6.67
CA PHE A 368 9.56 -18.57 5.72
C PHE A 368 9.76 -19.58 4.57
N GLU A 369 9.24 -19.26 3.38
CA GLU A 369 9.67 -19.85 2.10
C GLU A 369 11.05 -19.33 1.66
N ILE A 370 12.01 -19.16 2.58
CA ILE A 370 13.42 -19.04 2.20
C ILE A 370 13.86 -20.44 1.77
N GLN A 371 13.66 -20.74 0.49
CA GLN A 371 14.09 -22.00 -0.09
C GLN A 371 15.57 -21.94 -0.40
N ILE A 372 16.38 -22.57 0.45
CA ILE A 372 17.79 -22.83 0.15
C ILE A 372 17.84 -24.08 -0.74
N ALA A 373 17.89 -23.87 -2.06
CA ALA A 373 18.16 -24.91 -3.04
C ALA A 373 19.65 -24.93 -3.40
N ASP A 374 20.16 -26.10 -3.83
CA ASP A 374 21.45 -26.23 -4.53
C ASP A 374 22.75 -26.02 -3.68
N TRP A 375 22.64 -26.12 -2.36
CA TRP A 375 23.79 -26.11 -1.43
C TRP A 375 24.75 -27.30 -1.68
N PRO A 376 26.09 -27.12 -1.68
CA PRO A 376 26.85 -25.94 -1.22
C PRO A 376 27.24 -24.91 -2.29
N HIS A 377 26.74 -25.02 -3.52
CA HIS A 377 27.30 -24.32 -4.68
C HIS A 377 26.51 -23.08 -5.12
N ILE A 378 25.20 -23.09 -4.86
CA ILE A 378 24.33 -21.95 -5.02
C ILE A 378 23.52 -21.80 -3.73
N VAL A 379 23.43 -20.59 -3.21
CA VAL A 379 22.47 -20.23 -2.15
C VAL A 379 21.37 -19.44 -2.83
N ARG A 380 20.16 -19.98 -2.90
CA ARG A 380 18.97 -19.20 -3.27
C ARG A 380 18.23 -18.74 -2.02
N ILE A 381 17.76 -17.51 -2.05
CA ILE A 381 17.01 -16.88 -0.97
C ILE A 381 15.77 -16.30 -1.64
N THR A 382 14.60 -16.86 -1.35
CA THR A 382 13.33 -16.36 -1.86
C THR A 382 12.60 -15.61 -0.74
N ALA A 383 12.21 -14.37 -1.01
CA ALA A 383 11.51 -13.50 -0.06
C ALA A 383 10.16 -13.05 -0.65
N PRO A 384 9.07 -13.07 0.15
CA PRO A 384 7.79 -12.54 -0.30
C PRO A 384 7.82 -11.01 -0.40
N SER A 385 7.05 -10.45 -1.34
CA SER A 385 6.93 -9.01 -1.59
C SER A 385 6.51 -8.19 -0.37
N THR A 386 5.99 -8.82 0.69
CA THR A 386 5.76 -8.18 1.98
C THR A 386 7.03 -7.63 2.64
N TYR A 387 8.21 -8.13 2.29
CA TYR A 387 9.49 -7.61 2.80
C TYR A 387 10.05 -6.44 1.98
N SER A 388 9.31 -5.95 0.97
CA SER A 388 9.79 -4.92 0.07
C SER A 388 10.32 -3.69 0.82
N GLY A 389 11.55 -3.26 0.50
CA GLY A 389 12.22 -2.11 1.14
C GLY A 389 12.59 -2.29 2.63
N THR A 390 12.34 -3.46 3.23
CA THR A 390 12.67 -3.74 4.65
C THR A 390 13.93 -4.58 4.81
N LEU A 391 14.47 -5.12 3.72
CA LEU A 391 15.66 -5.97 3.75
C LEU A 391 16.93 -5.14 3.59
N GLY A 392 18.04 -5.75 4.00
CA GLY A 392 19.38 -5.27 3.71
C GLY A 392 20.39 -6.41 3.77
N GLY A 393 21.57 -6.19 3.21
CA GLY A 393 22.60 -7.21 3.03
C GLY A 393 23.12 -7.22 1.61
N LEU A 394 23.92 -8.22 1.27
CA LEU A 394 24.42 -8.40 -0.09
C LEU A 394 23.31 -8.70 -1.12
N CYS A 395 22.12 -9.08 -0.68
CA CYS A 395 20.97 -9.30 -1.54
C CYS A 395 20.17 -8.03 -1.88
N GLY A 396 20.63 -6.84 -1.46
CA GLY A 396 19.92 -5.59 -1.72
C GLY A 396 18.78 -5.31 -0.75
N ASN A 397 17.96 -4.31 -1.07
CA ASN A 397 16.87 -3.85 -0.22
C ASN A 397 15.48 -4.37 -0.64
N PHE A 398 15.39 -4.96 -1.84
CA PHE A 398 14.17 -5.51 -2.44
C PHE A 398 13.06 -4.46 -2.59
N ASN A 399 13.31 -3.35 -3.26
CA ASN A 399 12.29 -2.31 -3.49
C ASN A 399 11.92 -2.15 -4.99
N GLY A 400 12.54 -2.94 -5.87
CA GLY A 400 12.37 -2.87 -7.32
C GLY A 400 13.27 -1.85 -8.03
N ASP A 401 14.17 -1.17 -7.34
CA ASP A 401 15.11 -0.19 -7.89
C ASP A 401 16.55 -0.70 -7.84
N ILE A 402 17.07 -1.14 -8.99
CA ILE A 402 18.45 -1.64 -9.10
C ILE A 402 19.53 -0.57 -8.81
N ALA A 403 19.18 0.72 -8.80
CA ALA A 403 20.14 1.80 -8.61
C ALA A 403 20.56 2.00 -7.15
N ASP A 404 19.80 1.45 -6.19
CA ASP A 404 20.00 1.70 -4.77
C ASP A 404 20.31 0.43 -3.94
N GLU A 405 20.75 -0.63 -4.62
CA GLU A 405 21.01 -1.93 -3.98
C GLU A 405 22.23 -1.94 -3.04
N PHE A 406 23.10 -0.92 -3.14
CA PHE A 406 24.36 -0.84 -2.40
C PHE A 406 24.29 0.03 -1.14
N TYR A 407 23.20 -0.10 -0.38
CA TYR A 407 23.12 0.49 0.96
C TYR A 407 23.97 -0.28 1.97
N THR A 408 24.75 0.44 2.77
CA THR A 408 25.45 -0.11 3.94
C THR A 408 24.47 -0.38 5.11
N PRO A 409 24.90 -1.09 6.17
CA PRO A 409 24.12 -1.24 7.39
C PRO A 409 23.65 0.08 8.02
N ASP A 410 24.39 1.16 7.79
CA ASP A 410 24.13 2.52 8.29
C ASP A 410 23.33 3.38 7.28
N ALA A 411 22.72 2.75 6.27
CA ALA A 411 21.91 3.38 5.22
C ALA A 411 22.66 4.41 4.35
N VAL A 412 23.96 4.18 4.11
CA VAL A 412 24.76 4.98 3.16
C VAL A 412 24.77 4.29 1.81
N LEU A 413 24.38 4.99 0.74
CA LEU A 413 24.45 4.47 -0.62
C LEU A 413 25.88 4.55 -1.16
N LEU A 414 26.42 3.42 -1.62
CA LEU A 414 27.73 3.32 -2.24
C LEU A 414 27.62 3.02 -3.74
N ASN A 415 28.65 3.35 -4.49
CA ASN A 415 28.77 3.04 -5.93
C ASN A 415 29.89 2.03 -6.24
N ASP A 416 30.67 1.66 -5.22
CA ASP A 416 31.77 0.70 -5.31
C ASP A 416 31.35 -0.63 -4.67
N THR A 417 31.41 -1.70 -5.46
CA THR A 417 30.94 -3.04 -5.05
C THR A 417 31.78 -3.63 -3.92
N LEU A 418 33.08 -3.30 -3.86
CA LEU A 418 33.98 -3.81 -2.83
C LEU A 418 33.68 -3.13 -1.50
N LEU A 419 33.59 -1.79 -1.47
CA LEU A 419 33.24 -1.03 -0.28
C LEU A 419 31.86 -1.40 0.26
N PHE A 420 30.89 -1.59 -0.63
CA PHE A 420 29.56 -2.09 -0.27
C PHE A 420 29.64 -3.46 0.41
N ALA A 421 30.25 -4.44 -0.24
CA ALA A 421 30.28 -5.79 0.30
C ALA A 421 31.12 -5.90 1.59
N ASP A 422 32.18 -5.10 1.72
CA ASP A 422 32.98 -4.99 2.94
C ASP A 422 32.18 -4.44 4.12
N SER A 423 31.21 -3.56 3.87
CA SER A 423 30.35 -3.01 4.92
C SER A 423 29.42 -4.06 5.56
N TRP A 424 29.20 -5.19 4.88
CA TRP A 424 28.31 -6.28 5.31
C TRP A 424 29.04 -7.49 5.90
N ARG A 425 30.33 -7.34 6.19
CA ARG A 425 31.15 -8.33 6.91
C ARG A 425 30.62 -8.54 8.33
N ASP A 426 30.55 -9.79 8.76
CA ASP A 426 30.11 -10.15 10.12
C ASP A 426 31.06 -11.18 10.78
N GLY A 427 31.23 -11.09 12.10
CA GLY A 427 32.08 -11.96 12.92
C GLY A 427 33.51 -11.47 13.21
N SER A 428 34.17 -12.06 14.22
CA SER A 428 35.47 -11.62 14.78
C SER A 428 36.69 -11.94 13.90
N LEU A 429 36.55 -12.82 12.90
CA LEU A 429 37.60 -13.18 11.94
C LEU A 429 37.45 -12.43 10.60
N SER A 430 36.41 -11.61 10.44
CA SER A 430 36.08 -10.92 9.18
C SER A 430 37.15 -9.95 8.68
N ALA A 431 37.98 -9.40 9.57
CA ALA A 431 39.12 -8.55 9.24
C ALA A 431 40.39 -9.33 8.84
N HIS A 432 40.44 -10.64 9.10
CA HIS A 432 41.63 -11.50 8.89
C HIS A 432 41.52 -12.41 7.68
N CYS A 433 40.38 -12.38 6.99
CA CYS A 433 40.11 -13.17 5.79
C CYS A 433 39.89 -12.26 4.59
N GLU A 434 40.99 -11.74 4.07
CA GLU A 434 41.05 -11.44 2.64
C GLU A 434 41.29 -12.77 1.92
N ASP A 435 40.75 -12.95 0.71
CA ASP A 435 41.39 -13.93 -0.18
C ASP A 435 42.87 -13.56 -0.17
N PRO A 436 43.78 -14.52 0.01
CA PRO A 436 45.19 -14.21 -0.01
C PRO A 436 45.49 -13.58 -1.37
N ASN A 437 45.58 -12.25 -1.38
CA ASN A 437 46.29 -11.55 -2.42
C ASN A 437 47.68 -12.20 -2.40
N ASP A 438 48.11 -12.76 -3.54
CA ASP A 438 49.45 -13.32 -3.81
C ASP A 438 49.62 -14.85 -3.96
N SER A 439 48.74 -15.56 -4.68
CA SER A 439 49.21 -16.79 -5.37
C SER A 439 48.56 -17.10 -6.73
N TRP A 440 47.88 -16.14 -7.35
CA TRP A 440 47.45 -16.28 -8.74
C TRP A 440 48.54 -15.67 -9.59
N GLU A 441 49.39 -16.52 -10.16
CA GLU A 441 50.50 -16.06 -10.99
C GLU A 441 49.95 -15.54 -12.32
N PRO A 442 50.01 -14.22 -12.58
CA PRO A 442 49.50 -13.66 -13.81
C PRO A 442 50.39 -14.05 -14.99
N GLY A 443 49.85 -13.97 -16.20
CA GLY A 443 50.60 -14.17 -17.44
C GLY A 443 50.80 -15.62 -17.86
N HIS A 444 50.14 -16.58 -17.20
CA HIS A 444 50.10 -17.97 -17.67
C HIS A 444 49.35 -18.07 -19.01
N TYR A 445 48.25 -17.34 -19.13
CA TYR A 445 47.52 -17.11 -20.38
C TYR A 445 47.62 -15.63 -20.74
N GLN A 446 47.90 -15.29 -22.00
CA GLN A 446 48.36 -13.93 -22.36
C GLN A 446 47.32 -13.07 -23.09
N ASN A 447 46.24 -13.65 -23.61
CA ASN A 447 45.28 -12.90 -24.42
C ASN A 447 43.88 -13.52 -24.37
N SER A 448 42.86 -12.73 -24.73
CA SER A 448 41.46 -13.14 -24.71
C SER A 448 41.17 -14.36 -25.59
N SER A 449 41.94 -14.59 -26.67
CA SER A 449 41.81 -15.80 -27.48
C SER A 449 42.16 -17.06 -26.68
N GLN A 450 43.23 -17.02 -25.89
CA GLN A 450 43.60 -18.13 -25.00
C GLN A 450 42.58 -18.30 -23.87
N PHE A 451 42.02 -17.21 -23.34
CA PHE A 451 40.99 -17.32 -22.30
C PHE A 451 39.75 -18.04 -22.83
N ILE A 452 39.25 -17.61 -23.99
CA ILE A 452 38.10 -18.24 -24.65
C ILE A 452 38.41 -19.70 -24.98
N GLU A 453 39.58 -19.99 -25.56
CA GLU A 453 39.99 -21.35 -25.90
C GLU A 453 39.98 -22.29 -24.68
N HIS A 454 40.60 -21.86 -23.58
CA HIS A 454 40.72 -22.69 -22.39
C HIS A 454 39.40 -22.81 -21.62
N CYS A 455 38.58 -21.78 -21.57
CA CYS A 455 37.25 -21.85 -20.97
C CYS A 455 36.28 -22.69 -21.83
N SER A 456 36.42 -22.67 -23.15
CA SER A 456 35.59 -23.45 -24.09
C SER A 456 35.79 -24.97 -24.00
N ILE A 457 36.72 -25.46 -23.19
CA ILE A 457 36.81 -26.90 -22.91
C ILE A 457 35.51 -27.47 -22.32
N MET A 458 34.68 -26.63 -21.69
CA MET A 458 33.36 -27.00 -21.18
C MET A 458 32.36 -27.38 -22.29
N THR A 459 32.51 -26.86 -23.52
CA THR A 459 31.65 -27.19 -24.68
C THR A 459 32.20 -28.31 -25.56
N LYS A 460 33.41 -28.79 -25.29
CA LYS A 460 34.09 -29.76 -26.17
C LYS A 460 33.37 -31.12 -26.17
N HIS A 461 32.85 -31.52 -27.34
CA HIS A 461 32.04 -32.73 -27.51
C HIS A 461 32.77 -34.06 -27.25
N ASP A 462 34.10 -34.07 -27.36
CA ASP A 462 35.00 -35.19 -27.03
C ASP A 462 35.90 -34.87 -25.82
N GLY A 463 35.48 -33.91 -24.99
CA GLY A 463 36.20 -33.46 -23.79
C GLY A 463 35.69 -34.09 -22.49
N PRO A 464 36.36 -33.79 -21.35
CA PRO A 464 35.99 -34.36 -20.05
C PRO A 464 34.60 -33.95 -19.59
N PHE A 465 34.07 -32.84 -20.10
CA PHE A 465 32.74 -32.31 -19.78
C PHE A 465 31.67 -32.68 -20.80
N ALA A 466 31.97 -33.52 -21.79
CA ALA A 466 31.10 -33.78 -22.93
C ALA A 466 29.72 -34.36 -22.56
N GLU A 467 29.65 -35.17 -21.51
CA GLU A 467 28.36 -35.71 -21.03
C GLU A 467 27.54 -34.63 -20.33
N CYS A 468 28.21 -33.80 -19.52
CA CYS A 468 27.58 -32.70 -18.81
C CYS A 468 27.09 -31.59 -19.75
N SER A 469 27.86 -31.23 -20.77
CA SER A 469 27.49 -30.16 -21.71
C SER A 469 26.31 -30.48 -22.63
N ARG A 470 25.88 -31.76 -22.68
CA ARG A 470 24.64 -32.15 -23.37
C ARG A 470 23.39 -31.89 -22.53
N GLU A 471 23.52 -31.94 -21.21
CA GLU A 471 22.42 -31.82 -20.26
C GLU A 471 22.36 -30.41 -19.62
N ILE A 472 23.52 -29.76 -19.47
CA ILE A 472 23.67 -28.45 -18.83
C ILE A 472 24.38 -27.53 -19.81
N ASP A 473 23.78 -26.38 -20.14
CA ASP A 473 24.37 -25.41 -21.05
C ASP A 473 25.57 -24.68 -20.39
N PRO A 474 26.81 -24.84 -20.92
CA PRO A 474 28.00 -24.21 -20.34
C PRO A 474 28.20 -22.73 -20.72
N GLN A 475 27.39 -22.13 -21.61
CA GLN A 475 27.70 -20.79 -22.17
C GLN A 475 27.91 -19.71 -21.09
N GLN A 476 27.04 -19.65 -20.08
CA GLN A 476 27.20 -18.70 -18.98
C GLN A 476 28.49 -18.95 -18.19
N ARG A 477 28.83 -20.23 -17.96
CA ARG A 477 30.04 -20.62 -17.22
C ARG A 477 31.32 -20.34 -18.01
N ILE A 478 31.27 -20.39 -19.33
CA ILE A 478 32.36 -19.95 -20.20
C ILE A 478 32.54 -18.44 -20.09
N ALA A 479 31.46 -17.66 -20.15
CA ALA A 479 31.53 -16.21 -19.98
C ALA A 479 32.14 -15.82 -18.62
N ASP A 480 31.68 -16.47 -17.54
CA ASP A 480 32.23 -16.29 -16.19
C ASP A 480 33.72 -16.63 -16.12
N CYS A 481 34.12 -17.74 -16.74
CA CYS A 481 35.50 -18.20 -16.79
C CYS A 481 36.41 -17.21 -17.54
N VAL A 482 35.98 -16.70 -18.69
CA VAL A 482 36.75 -15.72 -19.49
C VAL A 482 36.92 -14.44 -18.70
N GLN A 483 35.83 -13.93 -18.10
CA GLN A 483 35.88 -12.72 -17.28
C GLN A 483 36.83 -12.89 -16.08
N LEU A 484 36.83 -14.07 -15.46
CA LEU A 484 37.74 -14.38 -14.36
C LEU A 484 39.21 -14.40 -14.84
N LEU A 485 39.49 -14.95 -16.01
CA LEU A 485 40.84 -14.90 -16.59
C LEU A 485 41.28 -13.47 -16.95
N GLU A 486 40.38 -12.62 -17.42
CA GLU A 486 40.69 -11.20 -17.67
C GLU A 486 41.06 -10.46 -16.39
N GLN A 487 40.28 -10.65 -15.33
CA GLN A 487 40.51 -10.01 -14.03
C GLN A 487 41.82 -10.46 -13.38
N THR A 488 42.23 -11.70 -13.64
CA THR A 488 43.42 -12.32 -13.04
C THR A 488 44.65 -12.24 -13.93
N GLN A 489 44.55 -11.50 -15.04
CA GLN A 489 45.61 -11.37 -16.05
C GLN A 489 46.09 -12.74 -16.54
N GLY A 490 45.16 -13.69 -16.68
CA GLY A 490 45.41 -15.02 -17.20
C GLY A 490 46.06 -15.99 -16.21
N ALA A 491 45.66 -15.96 -14.93
CA ALA A 491 46.15 -16.92 -13.95
C ALA A 491 45.62 -18.35 -14.23
N ARG A 492 46.47 -19.35 -14.05
CA ARG A 492 46.09 -20.76 -14.27
C ARG A 492 45.13 -21.26 -13.20
N GLU A 493 45.33 -20.81 -11.96
CA GLU A 493 44.52 -21.14 -10.80
C GLU A 493 43.06 -20.71 -11.02
N ALA A 494 42.86 -19.54 -11.62
CA ALA A 494 41.55 -19.00 -11.99
C ALA A 494 40.81 -19.87 -13.02
N LEU A 495 41.49 -20.33 -14.07
CA LEU A 495 40.91 -21.31 -15.01
C LEU A 495 40.50 -22.59 -14.29
N CYS A 496 41.39 -23.13 -13.45
CA CYS A 496 41.15 -24.38 -12.74
C CYS A 496 40.01 -24.30 -11.73
N GLU A 497 39.78 -23.13 -11.14
CA GLU A 497 38.64 -22.87 -10.27
C GLU A 497 37.33 -22.79 -11.07
N ALA A 498 37.32 -22.07 -12.19
CA ALA A 498 36.14 -22.00 -13.07
C ALA A 498 35.75 -23.39 -13.60
N LEU A 499 36.72 -24.20 -14.03
CA LEU A 499 36.49 -25.57 -14.48
C LEU A 499 36.04 -26.52 -13.36
N ARG A 500 36.56 -26.32 -12.14
CA ARG A 500 36.09 -27.05 -10.95
C ARG A 500 34.62 -26.73 -10.65
N GLY A 501 34.22 -25.47 -10.76
CA GLY A 501 32.83 -25.05 -10.56
C GLY A 501 31.87 -25.75 -11.51
N TYR A 502 32.22 -25.81 -12.80
CA TYR A 502 31.40 -26.53 -13.78
C TYR A 502 31.39 -28.05 -13.53
N MET A 503 32.53 -28.66 -13.18
CA MET A 503 32.59 -30.08 -12.84
C MET A 503 31.65 -30.46 -11.69
N LEU A 504 31.63 -29.66 -10.63
CA LEU A 504 30.79 -29.91 -9.47
C LEU A 504 29.30 -29.81 -9.80
N LEU A 505 28.92 -28.84 -10.65
CA LEU A 505 27.55 -28.71 -11.18
C LEU A 505 27.10 -29.97 -11.93
N CYS A 506 27.99 -30.59 -12.71
CA CYS A 506 27.72 -31.86 -13.38
C CYS A 506 27.46 -32.99 -12.38
N GLN A 507 28.32 -33.13 -11.36
CA GLN A 507 28.19 -34.19 -10.34
C GLN A 507 26.89 -34.07 -9.54
N GLN A 508 26.45 -32.85 -9.24
CA GLN A 508 25.18 -32.61 -8.54
C GLN A 508 23.96 -33.04 -9.35
N ASN A 509 24.04 -32.99 -10.67
CA ASN A 509 23.00 -33.47 -11.58
C ASN A 509 23.13 -34.97 -11.91
N GLY A 510 23.95 -35.70 -11.14
CA GLY A 510 24.17 -37.13 -11.32
C GLY A 510 25.05 -37.50 -12.52
N ILE A 511 25.71 -36.51 -13.14
CA ILE A 511 26.54 -36.70 -14.33
C ILE A 511 28.00 -36.84 -13.89
N ALA A 512 28.61 -37.99 -14.16
CA ALA A 512 30.01 -38.21 -13.87
C ALA A 512 30.90 -37.43 -14.85
N VAL A 513 31.99 -36.85 -14.34
CA VAL A 513 33.00 -36.14 -15.14
C VAL A 513 34.32 -36.86 -14.92
N GLU A 514 34.79 -37.59 -15.93
CA GLU A 514 36.02 -38.39 -15.83
C GLU A 514 37.27 -37.53 -16.11
N GLU A 515 38.29 -37.70 -15.25
CA GLU A 515 39.69 -37.24 -15.43
C GLU A 515 39.93 -35.78 -15.90
N TRP A 516 38.99 -34.86 -15.65
CA TRP A 516 39.07 -33.46 -16.12
C TRP A 516 40.37 -32.74 -15.68
N ARG A 517 40.86 -33.01 -14.47
CA ARG A 517 42.07 -32.37 -13.92
C ARG A 517 43.33 -32.67 -14.73
N SER A 518 43.43 -33.89 -15.25
CA SER A 518 44.55 -34.32 -16.09
C SER A 518 44.44 -33.69 -17.48
N ALA A 519 43.22 -33.62 -18.02
CA ALA A 519 42.94 -33.04 -19.33
C ALA A 519 43.11 -31.51 -19.38
N THR A 520 42.96 -30.82 -18.26
CA THR A 520 43.00 -29.35 -18.18
C THR A 520 44.25 -28.80 -17.49
N HIS A 521 45.22 -29.67 -17.16
CA HIS A 521 46.43 -29.31 -16.40
C HIS A 521 46.14 -28.66 -15.02
N CYS A 522 45.01 -29.02 -14.42
CA CYS A 522 44.57 -28.60 -13.09
C CYS A 522 44.93 -29.60 -11.98
N GLY A 523 46.00 -30.38 -12.20
CA GLY A 523 46.61 -31.26 -11.21
C GLY A 523 47.44 -30.49 -10.18
N LYS A 524 47.51 -30.98 -8.94
CA LYS A 524 48.32 -30.37 -7.86
C LYS A 524 49.82 -30.44 -8.21
N HIS A 525 50.53 -29.33 -8.13
CA HIS A 525 51.99 -29.35 -7.99
C HIS A 525 52.35 -29.94 -6.62
N GLN A 526 53.09 -31.06 -6.62
CA GLN A 526 53.84 -31.51 -5.44
C GLN A 526 54.86 -30.43 -5.08
N VAL A 527 54.69 -29.78 -3.93
CA VAL A 527 55.82 -29.10 -3.29
C VAL A 527 56.66 -30.17 -2.61
N LEU A 528 57.93 -30.20 -3.01
CA LEU A 528 59.01 -31.09 -2.59
C LEU A 528 59.16 -31.23 -1.07
N ASP A 529 59.63 -32.42 -0.68
CA ASP A 529 60.33 -32.71 0.57
C ASP A 529 61.28 -31.59 1.01
N LEU A 530 60.97 -30.96 2.15
CA LEU A 530 61.95 -30.39 3.06
C LEU A 530 61.44 -30.64 4.48
N LEU A 531 61.96 -31.67 5.12
CA LEU A 531 62.48 -31.68 6.50
C LEU A 531 62.84 -33.12 6.90
N THR A 532 64.15 -33.40 6.87
CA THR A 532 64.85 -34.24 7.85
C THR A 532 64.72 -33.66 9.25
#